data_AF-A0A8C4EM23-F1
#
_entry.id   AF-A0A8C4EM23-F1
#
_cell.length_a   1.000
_cell.length_b   1.000
_cell.length_c   1.000
_cell.angle_alpha   90.00
_cell.angle_beta   90.00
_cell.angle_gamma   90.00
#
_symmetry.space_group_name_H-M   'P 1'
#
loop_
_entity.id
_entity.type
_entity.pdbx_description
1 polymer ?
#
loop_
_entity_poly.entity_id
_entity_poly.type
_entity_poly.pdbx_seq_one_letter_code
_entity_poly.pdbx_strand_id
1 'polypeptide(L)'
;MPLVTRLYVFLLFTVVTSFASADKMTAATVYWDPLHKLVKLKEGVLETEGDAYGYLNDTLSSSGWSILEIRAGYGKTPETDELTFFLAGYLEGYLTAQQMMDHYTNMFPQLIDNPEILGPVQSFMAKQDAWTREQVKLNKSSDPLWKHTGFIVAQMDGLQAGVADWAKKKGKKPMSLFDVQFLNAVGDLLDLIPALVPTSNHLLRDFKLPGMGHCSALIKMLPGYENLLFAHSSWYTYAATMRIYKHWDFHITEPHAATGKLSFSSYPGFLVSLDDFYLLGSGLMMTQTTNNVFNSSLFDQITPNSLLAWQRVRLAHSLAHTGEEWAKTFSKYNSGTYNNQYMVLDRSKVKLGQSIDEGALTVVEQIPGLVEHSDQTQALRRGYWPSYNIPFHQEIYMMSGYGQMWEEHGEDFSYDLCPRAKIFRRDQADVKDLDSLKHIMRFNDYKKDPYSKGDPCKSICCRGDLRAVKPSPGGCYDTKVTDFLMAGDFRAEAVNGPTTQDGLPPFIWDKFSSISHQGLPRYYNFTFVKMQPLLFKP
;
A
#
# COMPACT_ATOMS: atom_id res chain seq x y z
N MET A 1 -43.71 24.37 69.80
CA MET A 1 -42.27 24.42 69.44
C MET A 1 -42.09 23.65 68.13
N PRO A 2 -41.47 24.26 67.11
CA PRO A 2 -41.54 23.77 65.73
C PRO A 2 -40.50 22.68 65.44
N LEU A 3 -40.91 21.76 64.56
CA LEU A 3 -40.10 20.67 64.01
C LEU A 3 -39.12 21.25 62.97
N VAL A 4 -37.81 21.15 63.22
CA VAL A 4 -36.76 21.56 62.27
C VAL A 4 -36.49 20.38 61.33
N THR A 5 -36.98 20.47 60.10
CA THR A 5 -36.68 19.52 59.02
C THR A 5 -35.32 19.87 58.42
N ARG A 6 -34.30 19.03 58.62
CA ARG A 6 -33.00 19.15 57.92
C ARG A 6 -33.15 18.65 56.49
N LEU A 7 -33.01 19.56 55.52
CA LEU A 7 -32.93 19.25 54.10
C LEU A 7 -31.50 18.78 53.78
N TYR A 8 -31.33 17.51 53.38
CA TYR A 8 -30.07 17.03 52.80
C TYR A 8 -30.09 17.31 51.30
N VAL A 9 -29.31 18.30 50.87
CA VAL A 9 -29.08 18.58 49.44
C VAL A 9 -28.00 17.62 48.95
N PHE A 10 -28.39 16.61 48.17
CA PHE A 10 -27.46 15.82 47.37
C PHE A 10 -27.03 16.65 46.16
N LEU A 11 -25.83 17.22 46.22
CA LEU A 11 -25.14 17.78 45.05
C LEU A 11 -24.66 16.63 44.17
N LEU A 12 -25.40 16.36 43.09
CA LEU A 12 -24.96 15.48 42.01
C LEU A 12 -23.82 16.21 41.26
N PHE A 13 -22.57 15.81 41.50
CA PHE A 13 -21.46 16.18 40.64
C PHE A 13 -21.55 15.36 39.35
N THR A 14 -22.08 15.95 38.28
CA THR A 14 -21.87 15.43 36.92
C THR A 14 -20.43 15.68 36.53
N VAL A 15 -19.59 14.65 36.71
CA VAL A 15 -18.27 14.61 36.08
C VAL A 15 -18.49 14.39 34.59
N VAL A 16 -18.34 15.43 33.79
CA VAL A 16 -18.23 15.30 32.34
C VAL A 16 -16.81 14.82 32.05
N THR A 17 -16.62 13.51 31.99
CA THR A 17 -15.44 12.91 31.36
C THR A 17 -15.62 13.00 29.85
N SER A 18 -15.04 14.01 29.21
CA SER A 18 -14.92 14.07 27.75
C SER A 18 -13.76 13.17 27.29
N PHE A 19 -14.02 11.86 27.23
CA PHE A 19 -13.23 10.94 26.42
C PHE A 19 -14.21 10.16 25.54
N ALA A 20 -14.53 10.76 24.40
CA ALA A 20 -15.22 10.08 23.31
C ALA A 20 -14.76 10.74 22.00
N SER A 21 -13.71 10.20 21.40
CA SER A 21 -13.62 10.26 19.94
C SER A 21 -14.61 9.22 19.44
N ALA A 22 -15.87 9.61 19.27
CA ALA A 22 -16.86 8.75 18.63
C ALA A 22 -16.36 8.47 17.20
N ASP A 23 -16.28 7.20 16.82
CA ASP A 23 -15.93 6.77 15.47
C ASP A 23 -16.76 7.58 14.46
N LYS A 24 -16.09 8.37 13.62
CA LYS A 24 -16.75 9.31 12.72
C LYS A 24 -16.85 8.70 11.34
N MET A 25 -17.93 7.96 11.10
CA MET A 25 -18.28 7.56 9.75
C MET A 25 -18.80 8.77 8.96
N THR A 26 -18.10 9.15 7.90
CA THR A 26 -18.55 10.17 6.94
C THR A 26 -18.94 9.48 5.65
N ALA A 27 -20.22 9.56 5.29
CA ALA A 27 -20.73 9.08 4.02
C ALA A 27 -20.96 10.24 3.04
N ALA A 28 -20.85 9.97 1.74
CA ALA A 28 -21.27 10.90 0.71
C ALA A 28 -21.67 10.18 -0.57
N THR A 29 -22.47 10.88 -1.39
CA THR A 29 -22.87 10.46 -2.72
C THR A 29 -22.62 11.59 -3.70
N VAL A 30 -22.14 11.28 -4.90
CA VAL A 30 -21.93 12.23 -5.99
C VAL A 30 -22.75 11.87 -7.21
N TYR A 31 -23.23 12.91 -7.88
CA TYR A 31 -23.94 12.85 -9.15
C TYR A 31 -23.22 13.70 -10.19
N TRP A 32 -23.25 13.27 -11.44
CA TRP A 32 -22.86 14.08 -12.57
C TRP A 32 -24.01 14.96 -13.05
N ASP A 33 -23.77 16.26 -13.19
CA ASP A 33 -24.67 17.17 -13.89
C ASP A 33 -24.16 17.39 -15.32
N PRO A 34 -24.72 16.70 -16.33
CA PRO A 34 -24.24 16.83 -17.71
C PRO A 34 -24.53 18.19 -18.33
N LEU A 35 -25.55 18.92 -17.86
CA LEU A 35 -25.91 20.24 -18.39
C LEU A 35 -24.87 21.30 -18.00
N HIS A 36 -24.45 21.26 -16.73
CA HIS A 36 -23.49 22.24 -16.21
C HIS A 36 -22.04 21.72 -16.19
N LYS A 37 -21.83 20.42 -16.46
CA LYS A 37 -20.55 19.71 -16.35
C LYS A 37 -19.94 19.85 -14.95
N LEU A 38 -20.76 19.63 -13.93
CA LEU A 38 -20.39 19.78 -12.52
C LEU A 38 -20.69 18.51 -11.73
N VAL A 39 -19.89 18.26 -10.71
CA VAL A 39 -20.17 17.23 -9.70
C VAL A 39 -21.13 17.82 -8.65
N LYS A 40 -22.27 17.15 -8.45
CA LYS A 40 -23.21 17.44 -7.36
C LYS A 40 -22.96 16.47 -6.22
N LEU A 41 -22.37 16.98 -5.14
CA LEU A 41 -22.08 16.24 -3.93
C LEU A 41 -23.20 16.37 -2.90
N LYS A 42 -23.63 15.25 -2.33
CA LYS A 42 -24.50 15.17 -1.15
C LYS A 42 -23.75 14.52 0.00
N GLU A 43 -23.65 15.23 1.12
CA GLU A 43 -22.95 14.77 2.33
C GLU A 43 -23.90 14.03 3.28
N GLY A 44 -23.37 13.06 4.01
CA GLY A 44 -24.09 12.31 5.04
C GLY A 44 -25.06 11.25 4.52
N VAL A 45 -25.05 10.96 3.21
CA VAL A 45 -25.98 10.01 2.58
C VAL A 45 -25.25 8.99 1.69
N LEU A 46 -25.80 7.78 1.64
CA LEU A 46 -25.44 6.70 0.72
C LEU A 46 -26.65 6.42 -0.17
N GLU A 47 -26.81 7.19 -1.24
CA GLU A 47 -27.89 6.99 -2.21
C GLU A 47 -27.38 6.05 -3.31
N THR A 48 -27.87 4.81 -3.34
CA THR A 48 -27.38 3.76 -4.27
C THR A 48 -27.62 4.06 -5.75
N GLU A 49 -28.52 5.02 -6.03
CA GLU A 49 -28.81 5.52 -7.38
C GLU A 49 -27.81 6.60 -7.85
N GLY A 50 -26.87 7.00 -7.00
CA GLY A 50 -25.81 7.95 -7.34
C GLY A 50 -24.72 7.36 -8.21
N ASP A 51 -24.05 8.23 -8.97
CA ASP A 51 -23.03 7.83 -9.94
C ASP A 51 -21.74 7.33 -9.25
N ALA A 52 -21.46 7.85 -8.05
CA ALA A 52 -20.59 7.19 -7.07
C ALA A 52 -21.04 7.49 -5.64
N TYR A 53 -20.90 6.53 -4.73
CA TYR A 53 -21.23 6.67 -3.31
C TYR A 53 -20.31 5.83 -2.44
N GLY A 54 -20.17 6.20 -1.19
CA GLY A 54 -19.17 5.60 -0.32
C GLY A 54 -19.04 6.30 1.02
N TYR A 55 -18.18 5.74 1.86
CA TYR A 55 -17.89 6.30 3.18
C TYR A 55 -16.43 6.12 3.57
N LEU A 56 -15.96 7.04 4.42
CA LEU A 56 -14.77 6.86 5.24
C LEU A 56 -15.22 6.61 6.68
N ASN A 57 -14.84 5.47 7.25
CA ASN A 57 -14.92 5.21 8.67
C ASN A 57 -13.55 5.52 9.30
N ASP A 58 -13.43 6.71 9.89
CA ASP A 58 -12.19 7.15 10.52
C ASP A 58 -12.04 6.55 11.93
N THR A 59 -11.44 5.37 11.98
CA THR A 59 -11.09 4.67 13.22
C THR A 59 -9.57 4.60 13.45
N LEU A 60 -8.78 5.45 12.76
CA LEU A 60 -7.32 5.39 12.81
C LEU A 60 -6.77 5.48 14.24
N SER A 61 -7.35 6.34 15.07
CA SER A 61 -6.91 6.53 16.47
C SER A 61 -7.30 5.39 17.41
N SER A 62 -8.37 4.64 17.12
CA SER A 62 -8.90 3.58 17.96
C SER A 62 -8.44 2.18 17.53
N SER A 63 -8.36 1.91 16.23
CA SER A 63 -8.02 0.61 15.65
C SER A 63 -6.69 0.58 14.90
N GLY A 64 -6.09 1.74 14.65
CA GLY A 64 -4.91 1.86 13.78
C GLY A 64 -5.26 1.91 12.30
N TRP A 65 -6.53 1.83 11.90
CA TRP A 65 -6.94 1.90 10.49
C TRP A 65 -8.19 2.77 10.31
N SER A 66 -8.21 3.60 9.28
CA SER A 66 -9.47 4.02 8.67
C SER A 66 -9.91 2.98 7.64
N ILE A 67 -11.20 2.91 7.35
CA ILE A 67 -11.75 2.05 6.28
C ILE A 67 -12.48 2.93 5.29
N LEU A 68 -12.12 2.84 4.02
CA LEU A 68 -12.77 3.55 2.92
C LEU A 68 -13.43 2.53 1.99
N GLU A 69 -14.70 2.75 1.69
CA GLU A 69 -15.40 1.98 0.66
C GLU A 69 -16.06 2.90 -0.35
N ILE A 70 -15.85 2.63 -1.64
CA ILE A 70 -16.39 3.39 -2.76
C ILE A 70 -17.00 2.45 -3.79
N ARG A 71 -18.24 2.73 -4.18
CA ARG A 71 -18.91 2.14 -5.34
C ARG A 71 -19.17 3.22 -6.38
N ALA A 72 -18.94 2.90 -7.66
CA ALA A 72 -19.12 3.84 -8.76
C ALA A 72 -19.60 3.15 -10.04
N GLY A 73 -20.32 3.88 -10.90
CA GLY A 73 -20.79 3.39 -12.20
C GLY A 73 -22.10 2.58 -12.14
N TYR A 74 -22.74 2.55 -10.97
CA TYR A 74 -24.03 1.88 -10.75
C TYR A 74 -25.23 2.85 -10.73
N GLY A 75 -24.99 4.12 -11.09
CA GLY A 75 -26.00 5.17 -11.10
C GLY A 75 -27.15 4.86 -12.07
N LYS A 76 -28.30 5.51 -11.84
CA LYS A 76 -29.51 5.30 -12.66
C LYS A 76 -29.29 5.62 -14.14
N THR A 77 -28.45 6.61 -14.43
CA THR A 77 -28.02 6.94 -15.79
C THR A 77 -26.62 6.39 -15.98
N PRO A 78 -26.40 5.48 -16.94
CA PRO A 78 -25.07 4.98 -17.22
C PRO A 78 -24.14 6.11 -17.66
N GLU A 79 -23.06 6.30 -16.92
CA GLU A 79 -21.99 7.22 -17.28
C GLU A 79 -20.83 6.47 -17.95
N THR A 80 -20.02 7.18 -18.73
CA THR A 80 -18.81 6.58 -19.31
C THR A 80 -17.85 6.10 -18.22
N ASP A 81 -17.07 5.05 -18.47
CA ASP A 81 -16.06 4.56 -17.53
C ASP A 81 -15.06 5.66 -17.12
N GLU A 82 -14.67 6.55 -18.05
CA GLU A 82 -13.77 7.68 -17.78
C GLU A 82 -14.37 8.64 -16.73
N LEU A 83 -15.67 8.93 -16.84
CA LEU A 83 -16.39 9.73 -15.85
C LEU A 83 -16.63 8.96 -14.54
N THR A 84 -16.92 7.67 -14.60
CA THR A 84 -17.07 6.80 -13.41
C THR A 84 -15.80 6.85 -12.56
N PHE A 85 -14.63 6.71 -13.17
CA PHE A 85 -13.35 6.81 -12.46
C PHE A 85 -13.10 8.22 -11.91
N PHE A 86 -13.42 9.26 -12.68
CA PHE A 86 -13.34 10.65 -12.18
C PHE A 86 -14.22 10.87 -10.94
N LEU A 87 -15.47 10.41 -10.95
CA LEU A 87 -16.39 10.56 -9.82
C LEU A 87 -15.96 9.73 -8.61
N ALA A 88 -15.44 8.51 -8.83
CA ALA A 88 -14.86 7.69 -7.77
C ALA A 88 -13.67 8.40 -7.11
N GLY A 89 -12.76 8.95 -7.92
CA GLY A 89 -11.64 9.75 -7.46
C GLY A 89 -12.11 10.97 -6.67
N TYR A 90 -13.06 11.73 -7.21
CA TYR A 90 -13.65 12.90 -6.54
C TYR A 90 -14.20 12.55 -5.16
N LEU A 91 -14.98 11.46 -5.08
CA LEU A 91 -15.55 11.03 -3.82
C LEU A 91 -14.47 10.63 -2.81
N GLU A 92 -13.44 9.88 -3.23
CA GLU A 92 -12.29 9.56 -2.37
C GLU A 92 -11.59 10.81 -1.86
N GLY A 93 -11.31 11.75 -2.76
CA GLY A 93 -10.59 12.98 -2.44
C GLY A 93 -11.36 13.85 -1.47
N TYR A 94 -12.68 13.90 -1.61
CA TYR A 94 -13.54 14.63 -0.69
C TYR A 94 -13.61 13.97 0.69
N LEU A 95 -13.85 12.66 0.75
CA LEU A 95 -14.00 11.91 2.00
C LEU A 95 -12.71 11.86 2.82
N THR A 96 -11.56 11.76 2.15
CA THR A 96 -10.24 11.58 2.79
C THR A 96 -9.42 12.85 2.89
N ALA A 97 -9.96 14.00 2.46
CA ALA A 97 -9.24 15.27 2.30
C ALA A 97 -8.35 15.69 3.50
N GLN A 98 -8.87 15.61 4.73
CA GLN A 98 -8.11 15.96 5.93
C GLN A 98 -6.91 15.01 6.11
N GLN A 99 -7.14 13.70 6.01
CA GLN A 99 -6.08 12.70 6.14
C GLN A 99 -5.06 12.80 4.99
N MET A 100 -5.47 13.19 3.77
CA MET A 100 -4.56 13.47 2.66
C MET A 100 -3.58 14.61 2.98
N MET A 101 -4.09 15.72 3.53
CA MET A 101 -3.27 16.89 3.88
C MET A 101 -2.29 16.59 5.02
N ASP A 102 -2.74 15.88 6.05
CA ASP A 102 -1.91 15.49 7.19
C ASP A 102 -0.85 14.48 6.76
N HIS A 103 -1.22 13.47 5.97
CA HIS A 103 -0.29 12.48 5.44
C HIS A 103 0.75 13.11 4.50
N TYR A 104 0.36 14.03 3.63
CA TYR A 104 1.30 14.80 2.81
C TYR A 104 2.30 15.59 3.66
N THR A 105 1.83 16.23 4.73
CA THR A 105 2.70 16.99 5.67
C THR A 105 3.68 16.09 6.42
N ASN A 106 3.32 14.82 6.63
CA ASN A 106 4.21 13.84 7.24
C ASN A 106 5.23 13.30 6.23
N MET A 107 4.78 12.96 5.02
CA MET A 107 5.56 12.23 4.03
C MET A 107 6.45 13.13 3.16
N PHE A 108 6.03 14.34 2.82
CA PHE A 108 6.79 15.26 1.99
C PHE A 108 8.24 15.46 2.48
N PRO A 109 8.49 15.84 3.75
CA PRO A 109 9.86 16.03 4.24
C PRO A 109 10.66 14.73 4.41
N GLN A 110 10.04 13.56 4.27
CA GLN A 110 10.75 12.27 4.31
C GLN A 110 11.47 11.97 2.99
N LEU A 111 11.03 12.58 1.88
CA LEU A 111 11.58 12.34 0.54
C LEU A 111 12.19 13.62 -0.04
N ILE A 112 11.57 14.78 0.20
CA ILE A 112 11.99 16.06 -0.34
C ILE A 112 12.25 17.01 0.84
N ASP A 113 13.51 17.10 1.26
CA ASP A 113 13.95 17.91 2.40
C ASP A 113 14.63 19.23 1.99
N ASN A 114 14.93 19.41 0.69
CA ASN A 114 15.58 20.61 0.18
C ASN A 114 15.16 20.98 -1.27
N PRO A 115 15.42 22.22 -1.69
CA PRO A 115 15.02 22.71 -3.03
C PRO A 115 15.75 22.06 -4.21
N GLU A 116 16.96 21.53 -4.03
CA GLU A 116 17.74 20.89 -5.10
C GLU A 116 17.10 19.56 -5.54
N ILE A 117 16.36 18.90 -4.66
CA ILE A 117 15.54 17.72 -4.98
C ILE A 117 14.22 18.14 -5.63
N LEU A 118 13.56 19.16 -5.08
CA LEU A 118 12.20 19.53 -5.47
C LEU A 118 12.07 19.90 -6.96
N GLY A 119 12.97 20.74 -7.46
CA GLY A 119 12.91 21.23 -8.84
C GLY A 119 13.00 20.11 -9.90
N PRO A 120 14.04 19.24 -9.86
CA PRO A 120 14.16 18.10 -10.75
C PRO A 120 12.96 17.14 -10.68
N VAL A 121 12.48 16.81 -9.47
CA VAL A 121 11.33 15.92 -9.29
C VAL A 121 10.07 16.53 -9.90
N GLN A 122 9.77 17.80 -9.63
CA GLN A 122 8.63 18.50 -10.24
C GLN A 122 8.73 18.51 -11.78
N SER A 123 9.92 18.77 -12.33
CA SER A 123 10.13 18.76 -13.78
C SER A 123 9.90 17.38 -14.39
N PHE A 124 10.41 16.32 -13.76
CA PHE A 124 10.22 14.96 -14.23
C PHE A 124 8.75 14.55 -14.19
N MET A 125 8.08 14.75 -13.04
CA MET A 125 6.67 14.39 -12.85
C MET A 125 5.76 15.13 -13.84
N ALA A 126 6.01 16.41 -14.09
CA ALA A 126 5.25 17.19 -15.08
C ALA A 126 5.44 16.66 -16.51
N LYS A 127 6.67 16.29 -16.90
CA LYS A 127 6.95 15.71 -18.22
C LYS A 127 6.32 14.32 -18.37
N GLN A 128 6.37 13.50 -17.32
CA GLN A 128 5.80 12.15 -17.29
C GLN A 128 4.27 12.18 -17.41
N ASP A 129 3.61 13.08 -16.67
CA ASP A 129 2.16 13.30 -16.76
C ASP A 129 1.75 13.80 -18.16
N ALA A 130 2.48 14.78 -18.71
CA ALA A 130 2.23 15.29 -20.05
C ALA A 130 2.37 14.19 -21.13
N TRP A 131 3.43 13.38 -21.03
CA TRP A 131 3.65 12.24 -21.93
C TRP A 131 2.53 11.21 -21.81
N THR A 132 2.15 10.84 -20.58
CA THR A 132 1.07 9.88 -20.30
C THR A 132 -0.24 10.34 -20.93
N ARG A 133 -0.63 11.60 -20.72
CA ARG A 133 -1.86 12.18 -21.26
C ARG A 133 -1.84 12.23 -22.80
N GLU A 134 -0.70 12.54 -23.40
CA GLU A 134 -0.57 12.52 -24.86
C GLU A 134 -0.70 11.10 -25.41
N GLN A 135 -0.08 10.09 -24.78
CA GLN A 135 -0.23 8.70 -25.19
C GLN A 135 -1.67 8.20 -25.03
N VAL A 136 -2.38 8.58 -23.96
CA VAL A 136 -3.82 8.30 -23.80
C VAL A 136 -4.61 8.91 -24.95
N LYS A 137 -4.37 10.18 -25.28
CA LYS A 137 -5.08 10.88 -26.37
C LYS A 137 -4.86 10.20 -27.72
N LEU A 138 -3.64 9.75 -28.01
CA LEU A 138 -3.28 9.14 -29.28
C LEU A 138 -3.79 7.70 -29.42
N ASN A 139 -3.80 6.93 -28.32
CA ASN A 139 -3.94 5.47 -28.40
C ASN A 139 -5.21 4.90 -27.73
N LYS A 140 -5.97 5.68 -26.95
CA LYS A 140 -7.12 5.16 -26.16
C LYS A 140 -8.25 4.54 -26.98
N SER A 141 -8.33 4.81 -28.28
CA SER A 141 -9.33 4.22 -29.18
C SER A 141 -8.96 2.84 -29.70
N SER A 142 -7.69 2.44 -29.64
CA SER A 142 -7.17 1.22 -30.28
C SER A 142 -6.40 0.29 -29.34
N ASP A 143 -5.95 0.77 -28.18
CA ASP A 143 -5.21 -0.02 -27.21
C ASP A 143 -5.91 -0.01 -25.83
N PRO A 144 -6.38 -1.15 -25.32
CA PRO A 144 -6.98 -1.26 -24.00
C PRO A 144 -6.07 -0.75 -22.87
N LEU A 145 -4.75 -0.90 -22.99
CA LEU A 145 -3.81 -0.38 -22.00
C LEU A 145 -3.97 1.13 -21.86
N TRP A 146 -3.93 1.86 -22.99
CA TRP A 146 -4.05 3.31 -23.00
C TRP A 146 -5.46 3.82 -22.67
N LYS A 147 -6.50 3.02 -22.96
CA LYS A 147 -7.87 3.28 -22.50
C LYS A 147 -7.94 3.25 -20.97
N HIS A 148 -7.39 2.20 -20.34
CA HIS A 148 -7.34 2.06 -18.87
C HIS A 148 -6.38 3.06 -18.22
N THR A 149 -5.29 3.46 -18.90
CA THR A 149 -4.44 4.57 -18.44
C THR A 149 -5.25 5.87 -18.36
N GLY A 150 -6.14 6.11 -19.33
CA GLY A 150 -7.09 7.23 -19.28
C GLY A 150 -8.01 7.18 -18.06
N PHE A 151 -8.48 6.00 -17.66
CA PHE A 151 -9.29 5.84 -16.45
C PHE A 151 -8.52 6.17 -15.17
N ILE A 152 -7.27 5.72 -15.07
CA ILE A 152 -6.38 6.03 -13.93
C ILE A 152 -6.12 7.54 -13.84
N VAL A 153 -5.84 8.19 -14.97
CA VAL A 153 -5.63 9.65 -15.05
C VAL A 153 -6.91 10.39 -14.63
N ALA A 154 -8.08 9.96 -15.11
CA ALA A 154 -9.36 10.54 -14.74
C ALA A 154 -9.65 10.40 -13.24
N GLN A 155 -9.32 9.25 -12.62
CA GLN A 155 -9.44 9.05 -11.17
C GLN A 155 -8.53 10.01 -10.38
N MET A 156 -7.31 10.25 -10.84
CA MET A 156 -6.39 11.20 -10.20
C MET A 156 -6.89 12.65 -10.32
N ASP A 157 -7.41 13.04 -11.49
CA ASP A 157 -8.03 14.35 -11.70
C ASP A 157 -9.26 14.54 -10.80
N GLY A 158 -10.07 13.48 -10.67
CA GLY A 158 -11.18 13.40 -9.74
C GLY A 158 -10.71 13.61 -8.30
N LEU A 159 -9.71 12.84 -7.86
CA LEU A 159 -9.14 12.91 -6.51
C LEU A 159 -8.70 14.33 -6.15
N GLN A 160 -8.01 15.01 -7.05
CA GLN A 160 -7.61 16.41 -6.87
C GLN A 160 -8.83 17.34 -6.76
N ALA A 161 -9.84 17.17 -7.62
CA ALA A 161 -11.05 17.98 -7.59
C ALA A 161 -11.86 17.79 -6.29
N GLY A 162 -11.93 16.55 -5.79
CA GLY A 162 -12.61 16.22 -4.54
C GLY A 162 -11.98 16.86 -3.30
N VAL A 163 -10.65 16.73 -3.16
CA VAL A 163 -9.92 17.37 -2.05
C VAL A 163 -9.98 18.90 -2.15
N ALA A 164 -10.00 19.45 -3.37
CA ALA A 164 -10.14 20.89 -3.58
C ALA A 164 -11.52 21.42 -3.17
N ASP A 165 -12.61 20.71 -3.48
CA ASP A 165 -13.96 21.11 -3.05
C ASP A 165 -14.08 21.09 -1.51
N TRP A 166 -13.61 20.01 -0.88
CA TRP A 166 -13.57 19.92 0.57
C TRP A 166 -12.75 21.06 1.19
N ALA A 167 -11.55 21.33 0.66
CA ALA A 167 -10.67 22.38 1.14
C ALA A 167 -11.35 23.76 1.08
N LYS A 168 -11.99 24.07 -0.05
CA LYS A 168 -12.76 25.30 -0.25
C LYS A 168 -13.87 25.44 0.80
N LYS A 169 -14.66 24.39 1.03
CA LYS A 169 -15.72 24.39 2.05
C LYS A 169 -15.21 24.58 3.48
N LYS A 170 -13.98 24.12 3.77
CA LYS A 170 -13.34 24.27 5.07
C LYS A 170 -12.46 25.53 5.20
N GLY A 171 -12.41 26.38 4.17
CA GLY A 171 -11.54 27.56 4.16
C GLY A 171 -10.04 27.23 4.21
N LYS A 172 -9.65 26.05 3.70
CA LYS A 172 -8.26 25.58 3.63
C LYS A 172 -7.69 25.74 2.21
N LYS A 173 -6.37 25.80 2.10
CA LYS A 173 -5.67 25.80 0.81
C LYS A 173 -5.85 24.44 0.13
N PRO A 174 -6.34 24.38 -1.12
CA PRO A 174 -6.39 23.12 -1.88
C PRO A 174 -5.00 22.53 -2.12
N MET A 175 -4.93 21.20 -2.18
CA MET A 175 -3.73 20.49 -2.63
C MET A 175 -3.49 20.75 -4.12
N SER A 176 -2.23 20.95 -4.48
CA SER A 176 -1.81 21.10 -5.88
C SER A 176 -1.85 19.75 -6.60
N LEU A 177 -1.82 19.78 -7.94
CA LEU A 177 -1.68 18.54 -8.72
C LEU A 177 -0.39 17.80 -8.34
N PHE A 178 0.70 18.52 -8.14
CA PHE A 178 1.97 17.94 -7.71
C PHE A 178 1.86 17.27 -6.34
N ASP A 179 1.09 17.86 -5.40
CA ASP A 179 0.91 17.26 -4.07
C ASP A 179 0.21 15.89 -4.18
N VAL A 180 -0.79 15.77 -5.07
CA VAL A 180 -1.51 14.51 -5.33
C VAL A 180 -0.63 13.51 -6.08
N GLN A 181 0.13 13.96 -7.09
CA GLN A 181 1.09 13.15 -7.82
C GLN A 181 2.19 12.61 -6.90
N PHE A 182 2.71 13.44 -5.99
CA PHE A 182 3.69 13.07 -4.99
C PHE A 182 3.20 11.89 -4.14
N LEU A 183 1.98 11.97 -3.60
CA LEU A 183 1.41 10.88 -2.80
C LEU A 183 1.35 9.56 -3.59
N ASN A 184 0.95 9.60 -4.86
CA ASN A 184 0.84 8.40 -5.68
C ASN A 184 2.20 7.83 -6.13
N ALA A 185 3.24 8.66 -6.17
CA ALA A 185 4.57 8.30 -6.62
C ALA A 185 5.57 8.01 -5.49
N VAL A 186 5.14 7.95 -4.22
CA VAL A 186 6.05 7.75 -3.06
C VAL A 186 7.03 6.59 -3.25
N GLY A 187 6.55 5.45 -3.77
CA GLY A 187 7.42 4.31 -4.07
C GLY A 187 8.39 4.56 -5.22
N ASP A 188 7.91 5.18 -6.30
CA ASP A 188 8.74 5.55 -7.46
C ASP A 188 9.83 6.56 -7.11
N LEU A 189 9.54 7.49 -6.20
CA LEU A 189 10.47 8.52 -5.75
C LEU A 189 11.71 7.95 -5.05
N LEU A 190 11.63 6.73 -4.51
CA LEU A 190 12.75 6.05 -3.85
C LEU A 190 13.90 5.74 -4.82
N ASP A 191 13.59 5.50 -6.10
CA ASP A 191 14.59 5.29 -7.15
C ASP A 191 14.78 6.55 -8.02
N LEU A 192 13.71 7.31 -8.24
CA LEU A 192 13.75 8.51 -9.08
C LEU A 192 14.60 9.63 -8.48
N ILE A 193 14.52 9.89 -7.17
CA ILE A 193 15.32 10.95 -6.54
C ILE A 193 16.83 10.67 -6.67
N PRO A 194 17.34 9.46 -6.33
CA PRO A 194 18.73 9.12 -6.59
C PRO A 194 19.15 9.23 -8.06
N ALA A 195 18.25 8.92 -9.00
CA ALA A 195 18.52 9.04 -10.44
C ALA A 195 18.64 10.50 -10.90
N LEU A 196 17.80 11.39 -10.38
CA LEU A 196 17.76 12.80 -10.77
C LEU A 196 18.81 13.66 -10.06
N VAL A 197 19.20 13.29 -8.83
CA VAL A 197 20.14 14.08 -8.01
C VAL A 197 21.24 13.19 -7.40
N PRO A 198 22.17 12.65 -8.22
CA PRO A 198 23.11 11.60 -7.80
C PRO A 198 24.16 12.06 -6.76
N THR A 199 24.53 13.36 -6.78
CA THR A 199 25.57 13.94 -5.91
C THR A 199 25.07 14.34 -4.54
N SER A 200 23.78 14.21 -4.31
CA SER A 200 23.19 14.59 -3.05
C SER A 200 23.56 13.51 -2.02
N ASN A 201 24.45 13.85 -1.09
CA ASN A 201 24.89 13.01 0.04
C ASN A 201 23.72 12.74 1.03
N HIS A 202 22.48 12.62 0.56
CA HIS A 202 21.31 12.48 1.40
C HIS A 202 21.20 11.08 1.98
N LEU A 203 20.82 11.11 3.25
CA LEU A 203 20.64 10.05 4.22
C LEU A 203 19.63 8.95 3.83
N LEU A 204 19.15 8.91 2.58
CA LEU A 204 18.11 7.98 2.13
C LEU A 204 18.66 6.59 1.75
N ARG A 205 19.94 6.49 1.42
CA ARG A 205 20.65 5.22 1.31
C ARG A 205 22.05 5.37 1.86
N ASP A 206 22.27 4.93 3.11
CA ASP A 206 23.59 4.43 3.49
C ASP A 206 23.81 3.17 2.63
N PHE A 207 24.31 3.33 1.41
CA PHE A 207 24.63 2.23 0.47
C PHE A 207 25.58 1.18 1.08
N LYS A 208 26.15 1.46 2.26
CA LYS A 208 27.06 0.60 3.03
C LYS A 208 26.36 -0.40 3.96
N LEU A 209 25.07 -0.26 4.18
CA LEU A 209 24.25 -1.23 4.89
C LEU A 209 23.26 -1.77 3.87
N PRO A 210 22.76 -3.02 3.98
CA PRO A 210 21.54 -3.37 3.28
C PRO A 210 20.56 -2.27 3.68
N GLY A 211 20.17 -1.38 2.76
CA GLY A 211 19.11 -0.41 3.03
C GLY A 211 17.94 -1.30 3.40
N MET A 212 17.69 -1.47 4.70
CA MET A 212 17.02 -2.66 5.23
C MET A 212 15.55 -2.59 4.83
N GLY A 213 15.35 -3.06 3.60
CA GLY A 213 14.22 -3.65 2.92
C GLY A 213 12.84 -3.16 3.31
N HIS A 214 12.08 -2.71 2.31
CA HIS A 214 10.75 -2.18 2.50
C HIS A 214 9.71 -3.17 3.02
N CYS A 215 9.89 -4.50 2.96
CA CYS A 215 8.77 -5.40 3.27
C CYS A 215 9.25 -6.81 3.62
N SER A 216 8.39 -7.60 4.25
CA SER A 216 8.51 -9.07 4.25
C SER A 216 7.17 -9.67 3.82
N ALA A 217 7.18 -10.70 2.98
CA ALA A 217 5.97 -11.41 2.57
C ALA A 217 6.14 -12.93 2.69
N LEU A 218 5.03 -13.62 2.93
CA LEU A 218 4.98 -15.08 3.00
C LEU A 218 3.68 -15.58 2.37
N ILE A 219 3.82 -16.46 1.39
CA ILE A 219 2.73 -17.28 0.86
C ILE A 219 2.97 -18.70 1.36
N LYS A 220 2.03 -19.24 2.14
CA LYS A 220 2.16 -20.53 2.81
C LYS A 220 1.05 -21.48 2.35
N MET A 221 1.45 -22.60 1.76
CA MET A 221 0.55 -23.72 1.50
C MET A 221 0.59 -24.69 2.68
N LEU A 222 -0.58 -25.08 3.20
CA LEU A 222 -0.68 -26.06 4.27
C LEU A 222 -0.37 -27.49 3.77
N PRO A 223 0.08 -28.42 4.64
CA PRO A 223 0.72 -29.66 4.23
C PRO A 223 -0.11 -30.57 3.32
N GLY A 224 -1.42 -30.65 3.52
CA GLY A 224 -2.36 -31.41 2.70
C GLY A 224 -3.15 -30.55 1.72
N TYR A 225 -2.68 -29.33 1.45
CA TYR A 225 -3.37 -28.30 0.65
C TYR A 225 -4.72 -27.87 1.24
N GLU A 226 -4.91 -28.00 2.55
CA GLU A 226 -6.16 -27.70 3.24
C GLU A 226 -6.51 -26.21 3.17
N ASN A 227 -5.48 -25.37 3.14
CA ASN A 227 -5.61 -23.93 2.98
C ASN A 227 -4.35 -23.33 2.35
N LEU A 228 -4.49 -22.13 1.81
CA LEU A 228 -3.39 -21.27 1.36
C LEU A 228 -3.47 -19.98 2.16
N LEU A 229 -2.38 -19.62 2.82
CA LEU A 229 -2.27 -18.42 3.64
C LEU A 229 -1.38 -17.40 2.93
N PHE A 230 -1.74 -16.13 3.02
CA PHE A 230 -1.11 -15.06 2.26
C PHE A 230 -0.91 -13.83 3.15
N ALA A 231 0.33 -13.36 3.27
CA ALA A 231 0.65 -12.28 4.18
C ALA A 231 1.74 -11.34 3.68
N HIS A 232 1.64 -10.10 4.16
CA HIS A 232 2.61 -9.04 3.90
C HIS A 232 2.76 -8.13 5.12
N SER A 233 4.00 -7.79 5.47
CA SER A 233 4.37 -6.83 6.51
C SER A 233 5.20 -5.70 5.90
N SER A 234 4.64 -4.50 5.81
CA SER A 234 5.31 -3.31 5.28
C SER A 234 6.32 -2.74 6.25
N TRP A 235 7.45 -2.28 5.72
CA TRP A 235 8.55 -1.60 6.40
C TRP A 235 8.86 -0.26 5.70
N TYR A 236 8.86 0.83 6.46
CA TYR A 236 9.18 2.16 5.96
C TYR A 236 9.35 3.11 7.15
N THR A 237 9.35 4.43 6.90
CA THR A 237 9.22 5.42 7.98
C THR A 237 7.87 5.27 8.69
N TYR A 238 7.86 5.35 10.02
CA TYR A 238 6.63 5.30 10.81
C TYR A 238 5.73 6.53 10.56
N ALA A 239 6.28 7.60 9.96
CA ALA A 239 5.49 8.74 9.47
C ALA A 239 4.44 8.33 8.41
N ALA A 240 4.63 7.17 7.77
CA ALA A 240 3.68 6.63 6.80
C ALA A 240 2.45 5.97 7.45
N THR A 241 2.41 5.76 8.77
CA THR A 241 1.36 4.95 9.44
C THR A 241 -0.04 5.58 9.52
N MET A 242 -0.35 6.58 8.68
CA MET A 242 -1.71 7.07 8.48
C MET A 242 -2.41 6.14 7.50
N ARG A 243 -3.12 5.14 8.01
CA ARG A 243 -3.57 4.01 7.19
C ARG A 243 -5.04 4.07 6.84
N ILE A 244 -5.35 3.74 5.59
CA ILE A 244 -6.70 3.50 5.10
C ILE A 244 -6.72 2.11 4.44
N TYR A 245 -7.57 1.21 4.92
CA TYR A 245 -7.90 0.00 4.16
C TYR A 245 -9.02 0.32 3.17
N LYS A 246 -8.83 0.00 1.89
CA LYS A 246 -9.71 0.43 0.80
C LYS A 246 -10.44 -0.73 0.18
N HIS A 247 -11.71 -0.51 -0.09
CA HIS A 247 -12.60 -1.39 -0.84
C HIS A 247 -13.19 -0.59 -2.00
N TRP A 248 -12.90 -0.98 -3.23
CA TRP A 248 -13.42 -0.34 -4.43
C TRP A 248 -14.25 -1.35 -5.22
N ASP A 249 -15.41 -0.92 -5.69
CA ASP A 249 -16.24 -1.66 -6.67
C ASP A 249 -16.73 -0.69 -7.74
N PHE A 250 -16.02 -0.67 -8.85
CA PHE A 250 -16.35 0.15 -10.00
C PHE A 250 -16.99 -0.72 -11.07
N HIS A 251 -18.18 -0.32 -11.53
CA HIS A 251 -18.79 -0.93 -12.68
C HIS A 251 -18.09 -0.43 -13.95
N ILE A 252 -17.36 -1.32 -14.62
CA ILE A 252 -16.60 -1.01 -15.83
C ILE A 252 -17.28 -1.69 -17.01
N THR A 253 -17.57 -0.92 -18.05
CA THR A 253 -18.23 -1.41 -19.27
C THR A 253 -17.25 -1.75 -20.39
N GLU A 254 -16.00 -1.29 -20.30
CA GLU A 254 -14.93 -1.64 -21.23
C GLU A 254 -14.66 -3.16 -21.23
N PRO A 255 -14.75 -3.83 -22.40
CA PRO A 255 -14.81 -5.30 -22.47
C PRO A 255 -13.51 -6.03 -22.13
N HIS A 256 -12.36 -5.36 -22.12
CA HIS A 256 -11.08 -5.97 -21.75
C HIS A 256 -10.78 -5.82 -20.25
N ALA A 257 -11.68 -5.21 -19.47
CA ALA A 257 -11.53 -5.11 -18.03
C ALA A 257 -11.68 -6.49 -17.37
N ALA A 258 -10.64 -6.95 -16.69
CA ALA A 258 -10.67 -8.15 -15.87
C ALA A 258 -11.44 -7.94 -14.56
N THR A 259 -11.29 -6.77 -13.93
CA THR A 259 -12.06 -6.42 -12.74
C THR A 259 -12.06 -4.92 -12.45
N GLY A 260 -13.17 -4.43 -11.89
CA GLY A 260 -13.26 -3.13 -11.20
C GLY A 260 -13.37 -3.26 -9.68
N LYS A 261 -13.25 -4.48 -9.13
CA LYS A 261 -13.36 -4.77 -7.69
C LYS A 261 -11.99 -5.02 -7.08
N LEU A 262 -11.62 -4.23 -6.06
CA LEU A 262 -10.34 -4.35 -5.35
C LEU A 262 -10.54 -4.21 -3.84
N SER A 263 -9.75 -4.93 -3.05
CA SER A 263 -9.62 -4.69 -1.61
C SER A 263 -8.15 -4.74 -1.18
N PHE A 264 -7.66 -3.67 -0.57
CA PHE A 264 -6.22 -3.48 -0.36
C PHE A 264 -5.90 -2.52 0.79
N SER A 265 -4.76 -2.73 1.44
CA SER A 265 -4.21 -1.77 2.39
C SER A 265 -3.63 -0.57 1.67
N SER A 266 -3.77 0.64 2.21
CA SER A 266 -3.40 1.87 1.50
C SER A 266 -3.17 3.04 2.46
N TYR A 267 -2.98 4.22 1.87
CA TYR A 267 -2.82 5.51 2.51
C TYR A 267 -3.85 6.53 1.98
N PRO A 268 -4.10 7.64 2.69
CA PRO A 268 -4.91 8.75 2.20
C PRO A 268 -4.35 9.34 0.91
N GLY A 269 -5.18 9.45 -0.14
CA GLY A 269 -4.79 10.04 -1.43
C GLY A 269 -3.98 9.13 -2.36
N PHE A 270 -3.61 7.93 -1.91
CA PHE A 270 -2.92 6.95 -2.74
C PHE A 270 -3.94 6.13 -3.51
N LEU A 271 -3.93 6.22 -4.84
CA LEU A 271 -4.73 5.38 -5.72
C LEU A 271 -4.05 4.02 -5.97
N VAL A 272 -3.19 3.59 -5.05
CA VAL A 272 -2.36 2.38 -5.05
C VAL A 272 -2.12 1.97 -3.58
N SER A 273 -1.70 0.72 -3.33
CA SER A 273 -1.45 0.21 -1.99
C SER A 273 -0.13 0.72 -1.44
N LEU A 274 0.90 0.87 -2.28
CA LEU A 274 2.32 1.05 -1.94
C LEU A 274 2.90 -0.17 -1.20
N ASP A 275 2.15 -0.76 -0.27
CA ASP A 275 2.65 -1.81 0.61
C ASP A 275 3.38 -2.95 -0.11
N ASP A 276 2.76 -3.76 -0.95
CA ASP A 276 1.45 -3.79 -1.59
C ASP A 276 0.74 -5.07 -1.14
N PHE A 277 -0.58 -4.99 -0.91
CA PHE A 277 -1.41 -6.15 -0.61
C PHE A 277 -2.78 -5.98 -1.25
N TYR A 278 -3.12 -6.87 -2.18
CA TYR A 278 -4.33 -6.77 -3.00
C TYR A 278 -5.11 -8.08 -3.08
N LEU A 279 -6.43 -7.96 -2.95
CA LEU A 279 -7.41 -8.97 -3.30
C LEU A 279 -8.22 -8.42 -4.49
N LEU A 280 -8.15 -9.11 -5.63
CA LEU A 280 -8.74 -8.64 -6.89
C LEU A 280 -9.95 -9.46 -7.28
N GLY A 281 -10.97 -8.82 -7.87
CA GLY A 281 -12.17 -9.51 -8.35
C GLY A 281 -11.94 -10.42 -9.55
N SER A 282 -10.78 -10.35 -10.20
CA SER A 282 -10.36 -11.35 -11.19
C SER A 282 -10.00 -12.70 -10.57
N GLY A 283 -9.91 -12.79 -9.23
CA GLY A 283 -9.46 -13.97 -8.51
C GLY A 283 -7.96 -13.98 -8.20
N LEU A 284 -7.22 -12.98 -8.67
CA LEU A 284 -5.80 -12.80 -8.35
C LEU A 284 -5.62 -12.19 -6.95
N MET A 285 -4.56 -12.60 -6.27
CA MET A 285 -4.03 -11.96 -5.07
C MET A 285 -2.61 -11.48 -5.37
N MET A 286 -2.28 -10.24 -5.01
CA MET A 286 -0.98 -9.65 -5.34
C MET A 286 -0.34 -9.01 -4.12
N THR A 287 0.94 -9.29 -3.92
CA THR A 287 1.79 -8.57 -2.96
C THR A 287 3.18 -8.38 -3.56
N GLN A 288 4.01 -7.49 -3.00
CA GLN A 288 5.39 -7.31 -3.45
C GLN A 288 6.34 -7.09 -2.26
N THR A 289 7.64 -7.18 -2.52
CA THR A 289 8.65 -6.56 -1.66
C THR A 289 9.66 -5.81 -2.52
N THR A 290 10.13 -4.64 -2.07
CA THR A 290 11.03 -3.79 -2.88
C THR A 290 12.46 -4.30 -2.89
N ASN A 291 13.01 -4.50 -4.08
CA ASN A 291 14.43 -4.77 -4.28
C ASN A 291 15.18 -3.43 -4.41
N ASN A 292 16.45 -3.43 -4.03
CA ASN A 292 17.31 -2.29 -4.29
C ASN A 292 17.96 -2.41 -5.68
N VAL A 293 18.43 -1.29 -6.20
CA VAL A 293 19.31 -1.25 -7.37
C VAL A 293 20.60 -0.57 -6.93
N PHE A 294 21.65 -1.36 -6.76
CA PHE A 294 22.98 -0.89 -6.34
C PHE A 294 23.84 -0.47 -7.54
N ASN A 295 23.59 -1.07 -8.71
CA ASN A 295 24.22 -0.65 -9.95
C ASN A 295 23.58 0.66 -10.46
N SER A 296 24.17 1.79 -10.06
CA SER A 296 23.66 3.12 -10.39
C SER A 296 23.66 3.45 -11.88
N SER A 297 24.49 2.77 -12.71
CA SER A 297 24.48 2.94 -14.16
C SER A 297 23.13 2.58 -14.80
N LEU A 298 22.32 1.75 -14.14
CA LEU A 298 20.98 1.42 -14.62
C LEU A 298 20.02 2.62 -14.54
N PHE A 299 20.27 3.60 -13.68
CA PHE A 299 19.41 4.77 -13.54
C PHE A 299 19.44 5.70 -14.75
N ASP A 300 20.46 5.61 -15.62
CA ASP A 300 20.52 6.34 -16.89
C ASP A 300 19.38 5.97 -17.86
N GLN A 301 18.72 4.83 -17.62
CA GLN A 301 17.57 4.37 -18.41
C GLN A 301 16.24 4.97 -17.94
N ILE A 302 16.20 5.64 -16.78
CA ILE A 302 14.98 6.24 -16.24
C ILE A 302 14.64 7.50 -17.04
N THR A 303 13.44 7.51 -17.62
CA THR A 303 12.97 8.60 -18.50
C THR A 303 11.51 8.95 -18.18
N PRO A 304 11.09 10.23 -18.34
CA PRO A 304 9.69 10.60 -18.20
C PRO A 304 8.78 9.96 -19.27
N ASN A 305 9.33 9.40 -20.34
CA ASN A 305 8.56 8.68 -21.36
C ASN A 305 8.30 7.21 -20.96
N SER A 306 7.80 7.02 -19.74
CA SER A 306 7.50 5.71 -19.15
C SER A 306 6.28 5.83 -18.23
N LEU A 307 5.68 4.69 -17.86
CA LEU A 307 4.61 4.66 -16.86
C LEU A 307 5.22 4.32 -15.49
N LEU A 308 4.92 5.13 -14.48
CA LEU A 308 5.37 4.88 -13.11
C LEU A 308 4.81 3.54 -12.59
N ALA A 309 5.48 2.92 -11.62
CA ALA A 309 5.12 1.61 -11.11
C ALA A 309 3.68 1.56 -10.59
N TRP A 310 3.24 2.59 -9.85
CA TRP A 310 1.87 2.64 -9.35
C TRP A 310 0.81 2.61 -10.47
N GLN A 311 1.11 3.22 -11.63
CA GLN A 311 0.24 3.20 -12.81
C GLN A 311 0.22 1.80 -13.41
N ARG A 312 1.40 1.19 -13.59
CA ARG A 312 1.53 -0.15 -14.20
C ARG A 312 0.92 -1.26 -13.35
N VAL A 313 1.06 -1.17 -12.02
CA VAL A 313 0.37 -2.06 -11.06
C VAL A 313 -1.15 -1.96 -11.22
N ARG A 314 -1.69 -0.74 -11.27
CA ARG A 314 -3.13 -0.50 -11.47
C ARG A 314 -3.62 -1.02 -12.83
N LEU A 315 -2.85 -0.83 -13.90
CA LEU A 315 -3.16 -1.37 -15.22
C LEU A 315 -3.18 -2.90 -15.22
N ALA A 316 -2.19 -3.54 -14.60
CA ALA A 316 -2.12 -4.99 -14.49
C ALA A 316 -3.29 -5.56 -13.68
N HIS A 317 -3.73 -4.88 -12.61
CA HIS A 317 -4.94 -5.28 -11.88
C HIS A 317 -6.21 -5.18 -12.72
N SER A 318 -6.35 -4.11 -13.50
CA SER A 318 -7.56 -3.90 -14.30
C SER A 318 -7.67 -4.84 -15.51
N LEU A 319 -6.56 -5.36 -16.03
CA LEU A 319 -6.52 -6.06 -17.32
C LEU A 319 -6.19 -7.57 -17.23
N ALA A 320 -5.60 -8.04 -16.14
CA ALA A 320 -5.11 -9.42 -16.06
C ALA A 320 -6.09 -10.40 -15.39
N HIS A 321 -6.28 -11.55 -16.03
CA HIS A 321 -6.98 -12.71 -15.48
C HIS A 321 -6.04 -13.78 -14.91
N THR A 322 -4.77 -13.77 -15.33
CA THR A 322 -3.74 -14.73 -14.87
C THR A 322 -2.48 -14.01 -14.40
N GLY A 323 -1.63 -14.70 -13.64
CA GLY A 323 -0.32 -14.16 -13.22
C GLY A 323 0.60 -13.81 -14.40
N GLU A 324 0.57 -14.59 -15.48
CA GLU A 324 1.37 -14.32 -16.68
C GLU A 324 0.87 -13.07 -17.44
N GLU A 325 -0.45 -12.90 -17.57
CA GLU A 325 -1.03 -11.68 -18.15
C GLU A 325 -0.71 -10.44 -17.29
N TRP A 326 -0.72 -10.59 -15.97
CA TRP A 326 -0.33 -9.53 -15.04
C TRP A 326 1.12 -9.12 -15.31
N ALA A 327 2.03 -10.09 -15.39
CA ALA A 327 3.45 -9.84 -15.68
C ALA A 327 3.67 -9.13 -17.02
N LYS A 328 3.01 -9.61 -18.09
CA LYS A 328 3.10 -9.01 -19.43
C LYS A 328 2.55 -7.59 -19.45
N THR A 329 1.45 -7.32 -18.76
CA THR A 329 0.86 -5.98 -18.67
C THR A 329 1.75 -5.03 -17.88
N PHE A 330 2.21 -5.46 -16.71
CA PHE A 330 3.09 -4.69 -15.83
C PHE A 330 4.44 -4.33 -16.49
N SER A 331 4.95 -5.20 -17.37
CA SER A 331 6.21 -5.00 -18.09
C SER A 331 6.19 -3.87 -19.12
N LYS A 332 4.99 -3.48 -19.60
CA LYS A 332 4.87 -2.43 -20.63
C LYS A 332 5.26 -1.07 -20.07
N TYR A 333 6.08 -0.33 -20.82
CA TYR A 333 6.55 1.01 -20.45
C TYR A 333 7.22 1.07 -19.08
N ASN A 334 7.99 0.04 -18.72
CA ASN A 334 8.77 -0.04 -17.48
C ASN A 334 9.55 1.26 -17.24
N SER A 335 9.32 1.87 -16.07
CA SER A 335 9.97 3.11 -15.64
C SER A 335 11.34 2.89 -15.01
N GLY A 336 11.65 1.69 -14.54
CA GLY A 336 12.84 1.43 -13.71
C GLY A 336 12.74 2.08 -12.31
N THR A 337 11.55 2.48 -11.90
CA THR A 337 11.28 3.07 -10.59
C THR A 337 10.38 2.16 -9.77
N TYR A 338 10.56 2.20 -8.45
CA TYR A 338 9.96 1.29 -7.49
C TYR A 338 10.21 -0.18 -7.84
N ASN A 339 11.49 -0.53 -7.87
CA ASN A 339 11.95 -1.83 -8.33
C ASN A 339 11.60 -2.92 -7.30
N ASN A 340 10.72 -3.84 -7.67
CA ASN A 340 10.05 -4.75 -6.74
C ASN A 340 10.11 -6.20 -7.24
N GLN A 341 9.96 -7.15 -6.30
CA GLN A 341 9.52 -8.52 -6.57
C GLN A 341 8.03 -8.61 -6.26
N TYR A 342 7.20 -8.78 -7.29
CA TYR A 342 5.77 -9.03 -7.17
C TYR A 342 5.47 -10.52 -7.16
N MET A 343 4.53 -10.93 -6.33
CA MET A 343 4.02 -12.29 -6.21
C MET A 343 2.54 -12.26 -6.55
N VAL A 344 2.18 -12.81 -7.70
CA VAL A 344 0.80 -12.85 -8.20
C VAL A 344 0.29 -14.28 -8.08
N LEU A 345 -0.64 -14.48 -7.15
CA LEU A 345 -1.26 -15.77 -6.90
C LEU A 345 -2.62 -15.84 -7.62
N ASP A 346 -2.79 -16.83 -8.49
CA ASP A 346 -4.05 -17.10 -9.19
C ASP A 346 -4.86 -18.16 -8.45
N ARG A 347 -5.95 -17.75 -7.81
CA ARG A 347 -6.80 -18.66 -7.03
C ARG A 347 -7.50 -19.70 -7.90
N SER A 348 -7.72 -19.45 -9.19
CA SER A 348 -8.36 -20.40 -10.10
C SER A 348 -7.52 -21.66 -10.35
N LYS A 349 -6.20 -21.58 -10.08
CA LYS A 349 -5.24 -22.68 -10.22
C LYS A 349 -5.02 -23.49 -8.96
N VAL A 350 -5.67 -23.13 -7.85
CA VAL A 350 -5.53 -23.83 -6.56
C VAL A 350 -6.84 -24.55 -6.24
N LYS A 351 -6.78 -25.87 -6.12
CA LYS A 351 -7.89 -26.72 -5.67
C LYS A 351 -7.53 -27.29 -4.29
N LEU A 352 -8.07 -26.68 -3.24
CA LEU A 352 -7.79 -27.09 -1.86
C LEU A 352 -8.05 -28.59 -1.65
N GLY A 353 -7.15 -29.23 -0.93
CA GLY A 353 -7.15 -30.67 -0.65
C GLY A 353 -6.85 -31.58 -1.85
N GLN A 354 -6.54 -31.01 -3.02
CA GLN A 354 -6.42 -31.77 -4.27
C GLN A 354 -5.16 -31.46 -5.07
N SER A 355 -5.09 -30.28 -5.70
CA SER A 355 -4.00 -29.94 -6.62
C SER A 355 -3.70 -28.45 -6.64
N ILE A 356 -2.48 -28.14 -7.07
CA ILE A 356 -2.03 -26.79 -7.40
C ILE A 356 -1.55 -26.89 -8.84
N ASP A 357 -2.30 -26.32 -9.78
CA ASP A 357 -2.05 -26.39 -11.21
C ASP A 357 -1.01 -25.31 -11.61
N GLU A 358 -0.26 -25.52 -12.70
CA GLU A 358 0.72 -24.52 -13.19
C GLU A 358 0.03 -23.16 -13.42
N GLY A 359 0.76 -22.09 -13.16
CA GLY A 359 0.31 -20.71 -13.17
C GLY A 359 -0.28 -20.22 -11.84
N ALA A 360 -0.28 -21.05 -10.79
CA ALA A 360 -0.83 -20.66 -9.48
C ALA A 360 -0.04 -19.54 -8.81
N LEU A 361 1.28 -19.49 -9.00
CA LEU A 361 2.11 -18.38 -8.51
C LEU A 361 3.05 -17.90 -9.61
N THR A 362 2.88 -16.66 -10.04
CA THR A 362 3.83 -15.97 -10.92
C THR A 362 4.63 -14.97 -10.10
N VAL A 363 5.95 -15.05 -10.18
CA VAL A 363 6.88 -14.09 -9.56
C VAL A 363 7.43 -13.18 -10.65
N VAL A 364 7.35 -11.87 -10.43
CA VAL A 364 7.75 -10.83 -11.39
C VAL A 364 8.75 -9.91 -10.71
N GLU A 365 9.89 -9.64 -11.34
CA GLU A 365 10.91 -8.75 -10.82
C GLU A 365 11.29 -7.68 -11.82
N GLN A 366 11.46 -6.45 -11.33
CA GLN A 366 11.81 -5.30 -12.15
C GLN A 366 13.10 -4.65 -11.67
N ILE A 367 13.90 -4.21 -12.63
CA ILE A 367 14.95 -3.18 -12.51
C ILE A 367 14.81 -2.20 -13.70
N PRO A 368 15.56 -1.08 -13.74
CA PRO A 368 15.61 -0.26 -14.96
C PRO A 368 16.06 -1.07 -16.17
N GLY A 369 15.25 -1.05 -17.23
CA GLY A 369 15.53 -1.73 -18.50
C GLY A 369 15.11 -3.20 -18.59
N LEU A 370 14.80 -3.86 -17.47
CA LEU A 370 14.48 -5.30 -17.47
C LEU A 370 13.33 -5.63 -16.51
N VAL A 371 12.39 -6.42 -17.01
CA VAL A 371 11.38 -7.12 -16.20
C VAL A 371 11.46 -8.60 -16.51
N GLU A 372 11.69 -9.42 -15.49
CA GLU A 372 11.72 -10.87 -15.59
C GLU A 372 10.52 -11.46 -14.84
N HIS A 373 9.95 -12.55 -15.35
CA HIS A 373 8.89 -13.26 -14.64
C HIS A 373 8.99 -14.77 -14.87
N SER A 374 8.58 -15.53 -13.86
CA SER A 374 8.55 -17.00 -13.93
C SER A 374 7.42 -17.58 -13.09
N ASP A 375 6.99 -18.78 -13.47
CA ASP A 375 6.05 -19.59 -12.69
C ASP A 375 6.78 -20.28 -11.53
N GLN A 376 6.34 -19.99 -10.31
CA GLN A 376 6.87 -20.51 -9.05
C GLN A 376 5.87 -21.41 -8.32
N THR A 377 4.91 -21.99 -9.05
CA THR A 377 3.94 -22.96 -8.53
C THR A 377 4.62 -24.14 -7.81
N GLN A 378 5.79 -24.58 -8.30
CA GLN A 378 6.55 -25.65 -7.65
C GLN A 378 6.98 -25.32 -6.21
N ALA A 379 7.28 -24.06 -5.91
CA ALA A 379 7.61 -23.64 -4.55
C ALA A 379 6.40 -23.75 -3.61
N LEU A 380 5.20 -23.38 -4.09
CA LEU A 380 3.97 -23.56 -3.34
C LEU A 380 3.66 -25.03 -3.05
N ARG A 381 3.88 -25.93 -4.02
CA ARG A 381 3.74 -27.39 -3.81
C ARG A 381 4.69 -27.92 -2.74
N ARG A 382 5.88 -27.30 -2.60
CA ARG A 382 6.84 -27.63 -1.53
C ARG A 382 6.49 -26.99 -0.19
N GLY A 383 5.60 -26.00 -0.19
CA GLY A 383 4.92 -25.53 1.00
C GLY A 383 4.95 -24.02 1.23
N TYR A 384 5.85 -23.25 0.61
CA TYR A 384 5.90 -21.79 0.82
C TYR A 384 6.71 -21.02 -0.23
N TRP A 385 6.43 -19.73 -0.32
CA TRP A 385 7.24 -18.71 -1.00
C TRP A 385 7.50 -17.53 -0.05
N PRO A 386 8.75 -17.26 0.34
CA PRO A 386 9.12 -16.08 1.12
C PRO A 386 9.59 -14.92 0.20
N SER A 387 9.45 -13.69 0.68
CA SER A 387 10.02 -12.51 -0.01
C SER A 387 10.54 -11.48 1.01
N TYR A 388 11.71 -10.91 0.74
CA TYR A 388 12.50 -10.17 1.72
C TYR A 388 13.53 -9.20 1.08
N ASN A 389 13.15 -8.50 0.00
CA ASN A 389 13.94 -7.42 -0.61
C ASN A 389 15.28 -7.83 -1.22
N ILE A 390 15.41 -9.08 -1.64
CA ILE A 390 16.56 -9.58 -2.42
C ILE A 390 15.99 -10.26 -3.66
N PRO A 391 16.45 -9.92 -4.87
CA PRO A 391 15.95 -10.53 -6.09
C PRO A 391 16.15 -12.04 -6.13
N PHE A 392 15.13 -12.76 -6.58
CA PHE A 392 15.14 -14.19 -6.78
C PHE A 392 15.74 -14.57 -8.13
N HIS A 393 15.35 -13.89 -9.21
CA HIS A 393 15.86 -14.19 -10.53
C HIS A 393 17.32 -13.78 -10.62
N GLN A 394 18.15 -14.72 -11.08
CA GLN A 394 19.60 -14.57 -11.05
C GLN A 394 20.08 -13.39 -11.90
N GLU A 395 19.47 -13.15 -13.06
CA GLU A 395 19.83 -12.02 -13.92
C GLU A 395 19.54 -10.69 -13.22
N ILE A 396 18.35 -10.54 -12.65
CA ILE A 396 17.98 -9.36 -11.85
C ILE A 396 18.96 -9.16 -10.68
N TYR A 397 19.25 -10.21 -9.91
CA TYR A 397 20.18 -10.17 -8.77
C TYR A 397 21.57 -9.66 -9.19
N MET A 398 22.12 -10.18 -10.29
CA MET A 398 23.43 -9.82 -10.79
C MET A 398 23.45 -8.40 -11.37
N MET A 399 22.50 -8.06 -12.24
CA MET A 399 22.45 -6.75 -12.90
C MET A 399 22.22 -5.59 -11.93
N SER A 400 21.41 -5.81 -10.89
CA SER A 400 21.16 -4.82 -9.84
C SER A 400 22.31 -4.67 -8.84
N GLY A 401 23.37 -5.49 -8.94
CA GLY A 401 24.60 -5.33 -8.16
C GLY A 401 24.63 -6.07 -6.83
N TYR A 402 23.69 -6.96 -6.52
CA TYR A 402 23.71 -7.71 -5.25
C TYR A 402 24.90 -8.66 -5.13
N GLY A 403 25.41 -9.20 -6.25
CA GLY A 403 26.61 -10.04 -6.26
C GLY A 403 27.82 -9.31 -5.66
N GLN A 404 28.09 -8.10 -6.14
CA GLN A 404 29.15 -7.24 -5.61
C GLN A 404 28.91 -6.86 -4.14
N MET A 405 27.67 -6.51 -3.78
CA MET A 405 27.34 -6.18 -2.40
C MET A 405 27.54 -7.36 -1.44
N TRP A 406 27.30 -8.59 -1.89
CA TRP A 406 27.60 -9.78 -1.09
C TRP A 406 29.11 -9.96 -0.90
N GLU A 407 29.92 -9.80 -1.94
CA GLU A 407 31.38 -9.86 -1.83
C GLU A 407 31.94 -8.81 -0.85
N GLU A 408 31.41 -7.59 -0.89
CA GLU A 408 31.90 -6.45 -0.10
C GLU A 408 31.36 -6.43 1.34
N HIS A 409 30.09 -6.83 1.54
CA HIS A 409 29.35 -6.61 2.79
C HIS A 409 28.78 -7.89 3.43
N GLY A 410 28.93 -9.04 2.77
CA GLY A 410 28.61 -10.35 3.34
C GLY A 410 27.15 -10.78 3.21
N GLU A 411 26.75 -11.75 4.05
CA GLU A 411 25.53 -12.55 3.87
C GLU A 411 24.21 -11.77 3.90
N ASP A 412 24.20 -10.53 4.38
CA ASP A 412 22.96 -9.73 4.41
C ASP A 412 22.40 -9.44 3.00
N PHE A 413 23.24 -9.53 1.96
CA PHE A 413 22.87 -9.35 0.55
C PHE A 413 22.64 -10.68 -0.18
N SER A 414 22.93 -11.81 0.46
CA SER A 414 22.70 -13.14 -0.11
C SER A 414 21.21 -13.48 -0.07
N TYR A 415 20.66 -13.89 -1.22
CA TYR A 415 19.27 -14.34 -1.30
C TYR A 415 18.96 -15.46 -0.29
N ASP A 416 19.86 -16.42 -0.14
CA ASP A 416 19.64 -17.57 0.73
C ASP A 416 20.04 -17.37 2.18
N LEU A 417 21.04 -16.53 2.45
CA LEU A 417 21.70 -16.46 3.76
C LEU A 417 21.43 -15.18 4.54
N CYS A 418 20.65 -14.24 3.98
CA CYS A 418 20.24 -13.08 4.75
C CYS A 418 19.41 -13.49 5.98
N PRO A 419 19.38 -12.67 7.06
CA PRO A 419 18.67 -13.03 8.29
C PRO A 419 17.22 -13.47 8.10
N ARG A 420 16.46 -12.78 7.24
CA ARG A 420 15.04 -13.09 6.98
C ARG A 420 14.87 -14.39 6.21
N ALA A 421 15.73 -14.67 5.23
CA ALA A 421 15.74 -15.96 4.53
C ALA A 421 15.98 -17.12 5.50
N LYS A 422 16.93 -16.96 6.43
CA LYS A 422 17.22 -17.96 7.47
C LYS A 422 16.06 -18.17 8.44
N ILE A 423 15.44 -17.09 8.92
CA ILE A 423 14.28 -17.14 9.81
C ILE A 423 13.09 -17.82 9.11
N PHE A 424 12.72 -17.38 7.90
CA PHE A 424 11.63 -18.02 7.15
C PHE A 424 11.92 -19.50 6.88
N ARG A 425 13.14 -19.86 6.47
CA ARG A 425 13.51 -21.26 6.24
C ARG A 425 13.39 -22.13 7.48
N ARG A 426 13.76 -21.59 8.65
CA ARG A 426 13.65 -22.29 9.94
C ARG A 426 12.18 -22.42 10.39
N ASP A 427 11.40 -21.35 10.30
CA ASP A 427 10.15 -21.20 11.07
C ASP A 427 8.87 -21.31 10.23
N GLN A 428 8.93 -21.24 8.89
CA GLN A 428 7.72 -21.31 8.05
C GLN A 428 6.88 -22.57 8.28
N ALA A 429 7.52 -23.67 8.71
CA ALA A 429 6.85 -24.93 8.97
C ALA A 429 5.90 -24.84 10.17
N ASP A 430 6.11 -23.88 11.09
CA ASP A 430 5.27 -23.66 12.27
C ASP A 430 3.98 -22.89 11.94
N VAL A 431 3.86 -22.36 10.73
CA VAL A 431 2.63 -21.73 10.24
C VAL A 431 1.61 -22.81 9.85
N LYS A 432 0.57 -22.95 10.66
CA LYS A 432 -0.52 -23.94 10.51
C LYS A 432 -1.88 -23.33 10.23
N ASP A 433 -2.04 -22.05 10.50
CA ASP A 433 -3.30 -21.31 10.43
C ASP A 433 -3.03 -19.80 10.35
N LEU A 434 -4.10 -19.01 10.34
CA LEU A 434 -4.01 -17.56 10.24
C LEU A 434 -3.31 -16.93 11.46
N ASP A 435 -3.44 -17.49 12.67
CA ASP A 435 -2.84 -16.91 13.88
C ASP A 435 -1.33 -17.17 13.96
N SER A 436 -0.89 -18.37 13.62
CA SER A 436 0.53 -18.69 13.46
C SER A 436 1.16 -17.91 12.27
N LEU A 437 0.39 -17.60 11.22
CA LEU A 437 0.83 -16.68 10.17
C LEU A 437 1.01 -15.25 10.69
N LYS A 438 0.05 -14.73 11.46
CA LYS A 438 0.18 -13.40 12.12
C LYS A 438 1.44 -13.37 12.98
N HIS A 439 1.69 -14.44 13.73
CA HIS A 439 2.85 -14.55 14.62
C HIS A 439 4.19 -14.48 13.89
N ILE A 440 4.41 -15.29 12.84
CA ILE A 440 5.68 -15.24 12.08
C ILE A 440 5.86 -13.88 11.37
N MET A 441 4.77 -13.29 10.86
CA MET A 441 4.84 -12.01 10.14
C MET A 441 5.02 -10.81 11.07
N ARG A 442 4.82 -11.00 12.37
CA ARG A 442 5.13 -10.04 13.43
C ARG A 442 6.39 -10.38 14.22
N PHE A 443 7.09 -11.45 13.85
CA PHE A 443 8.25 -11.95 14.58
C PHE A 443 9.38 -10.93 14.66
N ASN A 444 9.82 -10.67 15.91
CA ASN A 444 11.06 -9.98 16.23
C ASN A 444 11.53 -10.34 17.64
N ASP A 445 12.45 -11.29 17.74
CA ASP A 445 13.16 -11.64 18.98
C ASP A 445 14.66 -11.34 18.85
N TYR A 446 15.01 -10.14 18.34
CA TYR A 446 16.38 -9.82 17.95
C TYR A 446 17.45 -9.96 19.04
N LYS A 447 17.03 -9.96 20.31
CA LYS A 447 17.90 -10.13 21.48
C LYS A 447 18.33 -11.57 21.70
N LYS A 448 17.53 -12.55 21.25
CA LYS A 448 17.77 -13.98 21.48
C LYS A 448 17.97 -14.75 20.19
N ASP A 449 17.35 -14.32 19.08
CA ASP A 449 17.49 -15.00 17.80
C ASP A 449 18.93 -14.89 17.27
N PRO A 450 19.64 -16.01 17.06
CA PRO A 450 21.02 -16.00 16.59
C PRO A 450 21.17 -15.38 15.19
N TYR A 451 20.14 -15.41 14.34
CA TYR A 451 20.19 -14.82 13.01
C TYR A 451 20.08 -13.30 13.04
N SER A 452 19.52 -12.73 14.11
CA SER A 452 19.40 -11.29 14.27
C SER A 452 20.68 -10.62 14.72
N LYS A 453 21.61 -11.36 15.34
CA LYS A 453 22.91 -10.84 15.82
C LYS A 453 22.79 -9.57 16.67
N GLY A 454 21.71 -9.43 17.45
CA GLY A 454 21.46 -8.26 18.29
C GLY A 454 20.96 -7.01 17.53
N ASP A 455 20.73 -7.07 16.22
CA ASP A 455 20.15 -5.97 15.44
C ASP A 455 18.63 -6.12 15.33
N PRO A 456 17.84 -5.14 15.82
CA PRO A 456 16.38 -5.20 15.80
C PRO A 456 15.76 -5.15 14.40
N CYS A 457 16.55 -4.94 13.34
CA CYS A 457 16.08 -5.00 11.97
C CYS A 457 16.52 -6.24 11.19
N LYS A 458 17.34 -7.11 11.79
CA LYS A 458 17.64 -8.43 11.25
C LYS A 458 16.58 -9.46 11.67
N SER A 459 15.31 -9.16 11.38
CA SER A 459 14.16 -10.00 11.70
C SER A 459 13.03 -9.83 10.68
N ILE A 460 11.91 -10.56 10.80
CA ILE A 460 10.77 -10.47 9.87
C ILE A 460 9.99 -9.15 10.02
N CYS A 461 9.95 -8.59 11.22
CA CYS A 461 9.37 -7.28 11.47
C CYS A 461 10.36 -6.34 12.17
N CYS A 462 11.18 -5.64 11.39
CA CYS A 462 12.21 -4.71 11.86
C CYS A 462 11.69 -3.62 12.82
N ARG A 463 12.48 -3.33 13.86
CA ARG A 463 12.26 -2.27 14.85
C ARG A 463 13.45 -1.30 14.89
N GLY A 464 13.57 -0.44 13.88
CA GLY A 464 14.69 0.51 13.78
C GLY A 464 14.77 1.49 14.94
N ASP A 465 13.63 1.75 15.59
CA ASP A 465 13.50 2.62 16.76
C ASP A 465 14.15 2.01 18.02
N LEU A 466 14.41 0.70 18.02
CA LEU A 466 15.04 -0.02 19.13
C LEU A 466 16.55 -0.21 18.96
N ARG A 467 17.16 0.35 17.90
CA ARG A 467 18.62 0.31 17.74
C ARG A 467 19.31 1.08 18.87
N ALA A 468 20.39 0.51 19.38
CA ALA A 468 21.20 1.17 20.42
C ALA A 468 21.93 2.42 19.89
N VAL A 469 22.30 2.42 18.61
CA VAL A 469 23.02 3.51 17.94
C VAL A 469 22.15 4.05 16.83
N LYS A 470 21.95 5.38 16.81
CA LYS A 470 21.12 6.10 15.82
C LYS A 470 19.74 5.44 15.62
N PRO A 471 18.91 5.34 16.68
CA PRO A 471 17.54 4.86 16.52
C PRO A 471 16.79 5.77 15.55
N SER A 472 15.96 5.17 14.71
CA SER A 472 15.11 5.90 13.76
C SER A 472 13.68 5.38 13.83
N PRO A 473 12.66 6.24 13.66
CA PRO A 473 11.26 5.80 13.68
C PRO A 473 10.92 5.16 12.33
N GLY A 474 11.47 3.99 12.08
CA GLY A 474 11.30 3.26 10.84
C GLY A 474 11.56 1.77 11.00
N GLY A 475 11.08 1.03 10.02
CA GLY A 475 11.04 -0.43 10.03
C GLY A 475 9.63 -0.89 9.76
N CYS A 476 9.34 -2.09 10.22
CA CYS A 476 8.06 -2.73 10.05
C CYS A 476 6.94 -2.00 10.81
N TYR A 477 5.83 -1.68 10.14
CA TYR A 477 4.72 -0.93 10.73
C TYR A 477 3.33 -1.50 10.42
N ASP A 478 3.23 -2.64 9.74
CA ASP A 478 1.95 -3.34 9.63
C ASP A 478 2.15 -4.84 9.42
N THR A 479 1.02 -5.57 9.45
CA THR A 479 0.86 -6.86 8.82
C THR A 479 -0.55 -6.95 8.27
N LYS A 480 -0.71 -7.47 7.05
CA LYS A 480 -1.97 -7.92 6.47
C LYS A 480 -1.89 -9.42 6.25
N VAL A 481 -2.93 -10.15 6.63
CA VAL A 481 -3.06 -11.59 6.43
C VAL A 481 -4.42 -11.92 5.83
N THR A 482 -4.47 -12.93 4.99
CA THR A 482 -5.71 -13.57 4.57
C THR A 482 -5.46 -15.06 4.31
N ASP A 483 -6.53 -15.80 4.08
CA ASP A 483 -6.49 -17.15 3.57
C ASP A 483 -7.26 -17.28 2.24
N PHE A 484 -7.22 -18.47 1.65
CA PHE A 484 -7.78 -18.73 0.33
C PHE A 484 -9.28 -18.41 0.22
N LEU A 485 -10.04 -18.65 1.29
CA LEU A 485 -11.49 -18.46 1.33
C LEU A 485 -11.83 -17.01 1.66
N MET A 486 -11.17 -16.44 2.67
CA MET A 486 -11.28 -15.02 3.03
C MET A 486 -10.96 -14.12 1.85
N ALA A 487 -9.91 -14.42 1.09
CA ALA A 487 -9.54 -13.66 -0.10
C ALA A 487 -10.66 -13.61 -1.14
N GLY A 488 -11.43 -14.70 -1.30
CA GLY A 488 -12.57 -14.74 -2.21
C GLY A 488 -13.74 -13.87 -1.79
N ASP A 489 -13.85 -13.64 -0.50
CA ASP A 489 -14.83 -12.73 0.07
C ASP A 489 -14.29 -11.30 0.21
N PHE A 490 -13.12 -10.99 -0.36
CA PHE A 490 -12.39 -9.72 -0.20
C PHE A 490 -12.08 -9.38 1.28
N ARG A 491 -11.88 -10.42 2.11
CA ARG A 491 -11.60 -10.28 3.53
C ARG A 491 -10.12 -10.46 3.85
N ALA A 492 -9.65 -9.70 4.82
CA ALA A 492 -8.33 -9.85 5.41
C ALA A 492 -8.39 -9.50 6.91
N GLU A 493 -7.32 -9.79 7.64
CA GLU A 493 -7.05 -9.17 8.92
C GLU A 493 -5.79 -8.31 8.81
N ALA A 494 -5.80 -7.12 9.42
CA ALA A 494 -4.65 -6.24 9.39
C ALA A 494 -4.40 -5.56 10.73
N VAL A 495 -3.13 -5.32 11.04
CA VAL A 495 -2.67 -4.55 12.20
C VAL A 495 -1.78 -3.40 11.72
N ASN A 496 -1.97 -2.22 12.28
CA ASN A 496 -1.10 -1.07 12.05
C ASN A 496 -0.24 -0.85 13.31
N GLY A 497 1.03 -0.49 13.10
CA GLY A 497 2.01 -0.24 14.13
C GLY A 497 3.19 -1.23 14.13
N PRO A 498 4.32 -0.81 14.72
CA PRO A 498 5.47 -1.68 14.92
C PRO A 498 5.14 -2.86 15.84
N THR A 499 5.79 -4.01 15.62
CA THR A 499 5.53 -5.21 16.42
C THR A 499 5.82 -5.01 17.90
N THR A 500 4.91 -5.49 18.75
CA THR A 500 5.06 -5.59 20.21
C THR A 500 5.23 -7.04 20.68
N GLN A 501 5.36 -7.97 19.72
CA GLN A 501 5.51 -9.39 20.00
C GLN A 501 6.76 -9.67 20.84
N ASP A 502 6.74 -10.78 21.58
CA ASP A 502 7.88 -11.28 22.34
C ASP A 502 8.43 -10.30 23.41
N GLY A 503 7.53 -9.42 23.89
CA GLY A 503 7.82 -8.46 24.96
C GLY A 503 8.50 -7.17 24.49
N LEU A 504 8.50 -6.89 23.19
CA LEU A 504 9.01 -5.63 22.66
C LEU A 504 8.11 -4.45 23.09
N PRO A 505 8.70 -3.31 23.47
CA PRO A 505 7.92 -2.17 23.92
C PRO A 505 7.11 -1.57 22.76
N PRO A 506 5.86 -1.17 23.01
CA PRO A 506 5.08 -0.34 22.11
C PRO A 506 5.83 0.91 21.64
N PHE A 507 5.62 1.30 20.38
CA PHE A 507 6.21 2.53 19.83
C PHE A 507 5.44 3.77 20.31
N ILE A 508 6.18 4.85 20.60
CA ILE A 508 5.64 6.13 21.09
C ILE A 508 6.38 7.28 20.40
N TRP A 509 5.64 8.20 19.79
CA TRP A 509 6.20 9.34 19.05
C TRP A 509 7.01 10.32 19.91
N ASP A 510 6.77 10.36 21.23
CA ASP A 510 7.49 11.25 22.16
C ASP A 510 9.02 11.13 22.06
N LYS A 511 9.53 9.94 21.69
CA LYS A 511 10.97 9.70 21.50
C LYS A 511 11.54 10.27 20.19
N PHE A 512 10.66 10.67 19.26
CA PHE A 512 10.96 11.10 17.90
C PHE A 512 10.17 12.37 17.53
N SER A 513 9.99 13.28 18.49
CA SER A 513 9.13 14.46 18.35
C SER A 513 9.55 15.45 17.25
N SER A 514 10.78 15.34 16.75
CA SER A 514 11.30 16.17 15.65
C SER A 514 10.83 15.72 14.25
N ILE A 515 10.27 14.51 14.14
CA ILE A 515 9.75 13.98 12.88
C ILE A 515 8.28 14.36 12.74
N SER A 516 7.83 14.76 11.55
CA SER A 516 6.42 15.11 11.32
C SER A 516 5.51 13.88 11.43
N HIS A 517 4.45 13.98 12.24
CA HIS A 517 3.50 12.90 12.53
C HIS A 517 2.08 13.44 12.82
N GLN A 518 1.66 14.47 12.08
CA GLN A 518 0.33 15.07 12.20
C GLN A 518 -0.77 14.04 11.94
N GLY A 519 -1.82 14.05 12.77
CA GLY A 519 -2.95 13.12 12.67
C GLY A 519 -2.64 11.67 13.04
N LEU A 520 -1.40 11.33 13.39
CA LEU A 520 -1.02 9.97 13.79
C LEU A 520 -1.33 9.69 15.27
N PRO A 521 -1.69 8.44 15.63
CA PRO A 521 -1.79 8.04 17.03
C PRO A 521 -0.47 8.27 17.78
N ARG A 522 -0.51 8.78 19.01
CA ARG A 522 0.71 9.01 19.82
C ARG A 522 1.42 7.70 20.21
N TYR A 523 0.65 6.61 20.35
CA TYR A 523 1.06 5.34 20.94
C TYR A 523 0.51 4.18 20.08
N TYR A 524 1.34 3.19 19.77
CA TYR A 524 0.98 2.06 18.90
C TYR A 524 1.02 0.75 19.67
N ASN A 525 -0.17 0.23 19.98
CA ASN A 525 -0.37 -1.10 20.56
C ASN A 525 -1.70 -1.68 20.06
N PHE A 526 -1.95 -1.54 18.77
CA PHE A 526 -3.17 -2.02 18.12
C PHE A 526 -3.11 -3.53 17.93
N THR A 527 -4.28 -4.15 17.81
CA THR A 527 -4.43 -5.57 17.48
C THR A 527 -4.87 -5.72 16.03
N PHE A 528 -4.84 -6.96 15.51
CA PHE A 528 -5.44 -7.25 14.21
C PHE A 528 -6.93 -6.91 14.23
N VAL A 529 -7.40 -6.27 13.15
CA VAL A 529 -8.80 -5.98 12.89
C VAL A 529 -9.23 -6.58 11.55
N LYS A 530 -10.50 -6.97 11.45
CA LYS A 530 -11.06 -7.54 10.24
C LYS A 530 -11.35 -6.44 9.23
N MET A 531 -10.92 -6.67 7.99
CA MET A 531 -11.15 -5.82 6.84
C MET A 531 -12.09 -6.55 5.90
N GLN A 532 -13.27 -5.98 5.63
CA GLN A 532 -14.26 -6.59 4.75
C GLN A 532 -15.17 -5.50 4.14
N PRO A 533 -15.54 -5.63 2.86
CA PRO A 533 -16.48 -4.70 2.24
C PRO A 533 -17.88 -4.88 2.83
N LEU A 534 -18.64 -3.77 2.90
CA LEU A 534 -20.02 -3.71 3.35
C LEU A 534 -20.99 -3.27 2.25
N LEU A 535 -20.55 -2.45 1.29
CA LEU A 535 -21.37 -1.93 0.20
C LEU A 535 -21.47 -2.89 -0.99
N PHE A 536 -20.45 -3.73 -1.23
CA PHE A 536 -20.51 -4.78 -2.25
C PHE A 536 -20.35 -6.17 -1.66
N LYS A 537 -21.08 -7.12 -2.24
CA LYS A 537 -20.91 -8.54 -1.95
C LYS A 537 -19.99 -9.18 -2.99
N PRO A 538 -19.21 -10.20 -2.60
CA PRO A 538 -18.29 -10.93 -3.48
C PRO A 538 -18.96 -11.35 -4.79
#